data_AF-A0A8H7GYP7-F1
#
_entry.id   AF-A0A8H7GYP7-F1
#
_cell.length_a   1.000
_cell.length_b   1.000
_cell.length_c   1.000
_cell.angle_alpha   90.00
_cell.angle_beta   90.00
_cell.angle_gamma   90.00
#
_symmetry.space_group_name_H-M   'P 1'
#
loop_
_entity.id
_entity.type
_entity.pdbx_description
1 polymer ?
#
loop_
_entity_poly.entity_id
_entity_poly.type
_entity_poly.pdbx_seq_one_letter_code
_entity_poly.pdbx_strand_id
1 'polypeptide(L)'
;MSEAPFALLFGLLIGPYGIGVFDPRGWTTSGGDDSNASGNYLTFELTRLALGFGLFAIGVELPKSYLRDHAKSLTALIVPVMGLISWIFPALSFASALVISSCLTPTDPVLANAIVSGKWAEQNVPEHLRLLIAAESAANDGLAYPFLYVSIKMLTIGTEPIEIAKFVWECVVYQVLLGVALGAFLGWVFRVLLQRAEARGFIDRSSYIGQYLSLTILSLGTTAILGGDDLLAAFAAGSAVSWDGHFNEKSHESEFSSTLEVFFNCACFVYIGAWLPFHALDLEVDPHLGITSNRMLLLFVTILIVRRIPALVALWWTGWLEPDINTLGEALFSGHFGPMGVGAVFISMLALTELPPSQGRTDNQIDRVSASIQPIVSFIVLGSIFIHGISIPFFSLGTWFHEVYFKAKINAAHARRSLSSVSPFRRSRALPDERQGLLSDELGQRDQEEQV
;
A
#
# COMPACT_ATOMS: atom_id res chain seq x y z
N MET A 1 -13.51 1.13 -3.54
CA MET A 1 -12.82 0.57 -2.35
C MET A 1 -11.77 -0.37 -2.88
N SER A 2 -10.61 -0.50 -2.23
CA SER A 2 -9.64 -1.50 -2.63
C SER A 2 -10.23 -2.90 -2.42
N GLU A 3 -9.84 -3.86 -3.27
CA GLU A 3 -10.33 -5.24 -3.19
C GLU A 3 -9.70 -6.00 -2.01
N ALA A 4 -8.54 -5.53 -1.53
CA ALA A 4 -7.72 -6.18 -0.51
C ALA A 4 -8.46 -6.49 0.80
N PRO A 5 -9.20 -5.57 1.46
CA PRO A 5 -9.92 -5.89 2.69
C PRO A 5 -11.02 -6.93 2.48
N PHE A 6 -11.70 -6.91 1.33
CA PHE A 6 -12.75 -7.87 1.00
C PHE A 6 -12.17 -9.26 0.71
N ALA A 7 -11.08 -9.32 -0.05
CA ALA A 7 -10.36 -10.55 -0.30
C ALA A 7 -9.82 -11.16 1.01
N LEU A 8 -9.28 -10.34 1.90
CA LEU A 8 -8.83 -10.79 3.23
C LEU A 8 -9.99 -11.32 4.08
N LEU A 9 -11.12 -10.61 4.14
CA LEU A 9 -12.32 -11.05 4.85
C LEU A 9 -12.87 -12.36 4.29
N PHE A 10 -12.86 -12.51 2.96
CA PHE A 10 -13.25 -13.76 2.32
C PHE A 10 -12.31 -14.90 2.71
N GLY A 11 -10.99 -14.66 2.68
CA GLY A 11 -9.97 -15.59 3.17
C GLY A 11 -10.20 -16.02 4.62
N LEU A 12 -10.50 -15.06 5.50
CA LEU A 12 -10.85 -15.33 6.89
C LEU A 12 -12.08 -16.23 7.03
N LEU A 13 -13.10 -15.97 6.21
CA LEU A 13 -14.36 -16.71 6.23
C LEU A 13 -14.20 -18.14 5.72
N ILE A 14 -13.44 -18.38 4.65
CA ILE A 14 -13.17 -19.75 4.15
C ILE A 14 -12.08 -20.47 4.95
N GLY A 15 -11.32 -19.69 5.73
CA GLY A 15 -10.18 -20.10 6.54
C GLY A 15 -10.55 -20.96 7.75
N PRO A 16 -9.54 -21.37 8.54
CA PRO A 16 -9.71 -22.28 9.69
C PRO A 16 -10.62 -21.71 10.79
N TYR A 17 -10.77 -20.39 10.88
CA TYR A 17 -11.61 -19.72 11.88
C TYR A 17 -13.05 -19.45 11.41
N GLY A 18 -13.36 -19.77 10.14
CA GLY A 18 -14.70 -19.64 9.56
C GLY A 18 -15.27 -21.01 9.16
N ILE A 19 -15.33 -21.29 7.86
CA ILE A 19 -15.85 -22.55 7.30
C ILE A 19 -14.80 -23.68 7.41
N GLY A 20 -13.50 -23.36 7.40
CA GLY A 20 -12.43 -24.36 7.54
C GLY A 20 -12.13 -25.16 6.28
N VAL A 21 -12.46 -24.65 5.09
CA VAL A 21 -12.22 -25.33 3.79
C VAL A 21 -10.79 -25.08 3.29
N PHE A 22 -10.19 -23.95 3.67
CA PHE A 22 -8.89 -23.51 3.18
C PHE A 22 -7.98 -23.19 4.37
N ASP A 23 -7.08 -24.12 4.74
CA ASP A 23 -6.16 -23.97 5.87
C ASP A 23 -4.69 -24.04 5.41
N PRO A 24 -4.09 -22.90 5.01
CA PRO A 24 -2.70 -22.85 4.57
C PRO A 24 -1.68 -23.33 5.60
N ARG A 25 -1.96 -23.12 6.90
CA ARG A 25 -1.06 -23.57 7.97
C ARG A 25 -1.13 -25.08 8.17
N GLY A 26 -2.28 -25.69 7.95
CA GLY A 26 -2.49 -27.13 8.05
C GLY A 26 -1.83 -27.95 6.93
N TRP A 27 -1.56 -27.34 5.77
CA TRP A 27 -1.05 -28.07 4.59
C TRP A 27 0.38 -28.58 4.73
N THR A 28 1.19 -27.90 5.53
CA THR A 28 2.63 -28.17 5.64
C THR A 28 3.05 -28.70 7.02
N THR A 29 2.08 -28.93 7.92
CA THR A 29 2.30 -29.50 9.27
C THR A 29 2.25 -31.04 9.32
N SER A 30 2.07 -31.71 8.18
CA SER A 30 1.83 -33.17 8.11
C SER A 30 3.10 -34.05 8.01
N GLY A 31 4.25 -33.62 8.54
CA GLY A 31 5.50 -34.40 8.59
C GLY A 31 6.18 -34.23 9.95
N GLY A 32 6.54 -35.35 10.61
CA GLY A 32 6.99 -35.39 12.00
C GLY A 32 8.22 -34.54 12.36
N ASP A 33 8.29 -34.23 13.66
CA ASP A 33 9.36 -33.64 14.48
C ASP A 33 9.84 -32.19 14.25
N ASP A 34 9.53 -31.50 13.14
CA ASP A 34 9.93 -30.09 12.93
C ASP A 34 8.75 -29.15 12.55
N SER A 35 7.66 -29.20 13.32
CA SER A 35 6.35 -28.60 12.98
C SER A 35 6.32 -27.07 12.79
N ASN A 36 7.35 -26.33 13.22
CA ASN A 36 7.40 -24.87 13.05
C ASN A 36 8.20 -24.41 11.81
N ALA A 37 9.06 -25.27 11.24
CA ALA A 37 9.89 -24.92 10.08
C ALA A 37 9.16 -25.18 8.74
N SER A 38 8.44 -26.31 8.64
CA SER A 38 7.74 -26.70 7.39
C SER A 38 6.52 -25.83 7.09
N GLY A 39 5.82 -25.34 8.13
CA GLY A 39 4.69 -24.40 8.06
C GLY A 39 4.94 -23.17 7.16
N ASN A 40 6.16 -22.65 7.27
CA ASN A 40 6.53 -21.34 6.75
C ASN A 40 7.03 -21.38 5.31
N TYR A 41 7.52 -22.54 4.84
CA TYR A 41 8.15 -22.66 3.52
C TYR A 41 7.18 -22.40 2.36
N LEU A 42 5.99 -22.99 2.39
CA LEU A 42 5.00 -22.76 1.33
C LEU A 42 4.55 -21.30 1.30
N THR A 43 4.30 -20.72 2.46
CA THR A 43 3.92 -19.30 2.56
C THR A 43 5.04 -18.40 2.05
N PHE A 44 6.30 -18.74 2.38
CA PHE A 44 7.47 -18.03 1.90
C PHE A 44 7.56 -18.02 0.38
N GLU A 45 7.46 -19.18 -0.28
CA GLU A 45 7.54 -19.26 -1.75
C GLU A 45 6.32 -18.63 -2.46
N LEU A 46 5.11 -18.79 -1.91
CA LEU A 46 3.91 -18.16 -2.48
C LEU A 46 3.98 -16.63 -2.39
N THR A 47 4.40 -16.09 -1.24
CA THR A 47 4.56 -14.64 -1.07
C THR A 47 5.73 -14.10 -1.89
N ARG A 48 6.82 -14.87 -2.06
CA ARG A 48 7.93 -14.55 -2.98
C ARG A 48 7.43 -14.38 -4.42
N LEU A 49 6.66 -15.35 -4.93
CA LEU A 49 6.13 -15.29 -6.29
C LEU A 49 5.18 -14.12 -6.47
N ALA A 50 4.27 -13.92 -5.52
CA ALA A 50 3.32 -12.81 -5.53
C ALA A 50 4.02 -11.45 -5.60
N LEU A 51 4.99 -11.22 -4.72
CA LEU A 51 5.78 -10.01 -4.69
C LEU A 51 6.61 -9.87 -5.97
N GLY A 52 7.27 -10.94 -6.41
CA GLY A 52 8.05 -10.91 -7.64
C GLY A 52 7.23 -10.48 -8.85
N PHE A 53 6.01 -10.99 -9.02
CA PHE A 53 5.10 -10.55 -10.08
C PHE A 53 4.66 -9.09 -9.89
N GLY A 54 4.23 -8.69 -8.69
CA GLY A 54 3.82 -7.31 -8.41
C GLY A 54 4.95 -6.29 -8.63
N LEU A 55 6.16 -6.61 -8.17
CA LEU A 55 7.35 -5.77 -8.33
C LEU A 55 7.77 -5.67 -9.80
N PHE A 56 7.76 -6.78 -10.53
CA PHE A 56 8.04 -6.76 -11.96
C PHE A 56 6.98 -5.95 -12.73
N ALA A 57 5.69 -6.06 -12.37
CA ALA A 57 4.60 -5.24 -12.93
C ALA A 57 4.89 -3.76 -12.78
N ILE A 58 5.13 -3.32 -11.54
CA ILE A 58 5.44 -1.92 -11.26
C ILE A 58 6.64 -1.48 -12.08
N GLY A 59 7.72 -2.27 -12.14
CA GLY A 59 8.89 -1.96 -12.93
C GLY A 59 8.58 -1.71 -14.41
N VAL A 60 7.70 -2.53 -14.99
CA VAL A 60 7.25 -2.42 -16.40
C VAL A 60 6.32 -1.22 -16.62
N GLU A 61 5.43 -0.93 -15.68
CA GLU A 61 4.46 0.17 -15.79
C GLU A 61 5.08 1.55 -15.62
N LEU A 62 6.21 1.64 -14.92
CA LEU A 62 6.91 2.90 -14.72
C LEU A 62 7.28 3.57 -16.06
N PRO A 63 7.16 4.90 -16.16
CA PRO A 63 7.54 5.64 -17.35
C PRO A 63 9.02 5.46 -17.73
N LYS A 64 9.33 5.83 -18.96
CA LYS A 64 10.68 5.78 -19.51
C LYS A 64 11.70 6.43 -18.57
N SER A 65 12.71 5.66 -18.14
CA SER A 65 13.82 6.14 -17.31
C SER A 65 13.40 6.74 -15.94
N TYR A 66 12.19 6.44 -15.46
CA TYR A 66 11.62 7.03 -14.23
C TYR A 66 12.55 6.91 -13.01
N LEU A 67 13.14 5.73 -12.78
CA LEU A 67 14.03 5.51 -11.62
C LEU A 67 15.26 6.42 -11.62
N ARG A 68 15.77 6.77 -12.81
CA ARG A 68 16.90 7.70 -12.92
C ARG A 68 16.47 9.13 -12.63
N ASP A 69 15.32 9.52 -13.18
CA ASP A 69 14.84 10.89 -13.11
C ASP A 69 14.38 11.25 -11.67
N HIS A 70 13.86 10.27 -10.93
CA HIS A 70 13.37 10.41 -9.55
C HIS A 70 14.30 9.81 -8.48
N ALA A 71 15.55 9.48 -8.83
CA ALA A 71 16.49 8.79 -7.94
C ALA A 71 16.71 9.52 -6.60
N LYS A 72 16.78 10.86 -6.63
CA LYS A 72 16.95 11.68 -5.42
C LYS A 72 15.80 11.47 -4.43
N SER A 73 14.57 11.61 -4.92
CA SER A 73 13.36 11.48 -4.10
C SER A 73 13.15 10.05 -3.61
N LEU A 74 13.35 9.06 -4.48
CA LEU A 74 13.27 7.64 -4.11
C LEU A 74 14.30 7.28 -3.03
N THR A 75 15.55 7.72 -3.18
CA THR A 75 16.59 7.50 -2.15
C THR A 75 16.22 8.18 -0.83
N ALA A 76 15.69 9.41 -0.90
CA ALA A 76 15.26 10.14 0.29
C ALA A 76 14.08 9.45 1.00
N LEU A 77 13.16 8.80 0.28
CA LEU A 77 12.02 8.10 0.88
C LEU A 77 12.39 6.77 1.53
N ILE A 78 13.40 6.07 0.98
CA ILE A 78 13.86 4.76 1.45
C ILE A 78 14.61 4.85 2.80
N VAL A 79 15.49 5.84 2.97
CA VAL A 79 16.44 5.92 4.09
C VAL A 79 15.81 6.17 5.48
N PRO A 80 14.76 7.00 5.67
CA PRO A 80 14.30 7.41 7.01
C PRO A 80 13.23 6.51 7.67
N VAL A 81 12.68 5.51 6.97
CA VAL A 81 11.41 4.85 7.38
C VAL A 81 11.58 3.78 8.47
N MET A 82 12.81 3.62 8.99
CA MET A 82 13.14 2.58 9.96
C MET A 82 12.86 3.01 11.41
N GLY A 83 11.64 2.75 11.87
CA GLY A 83 11.24 3.01 13.25
C GLY A 83 11.82 1.99 14.26
N LEU A 84 12.45 2.51 15.33
CA LEU A 84 12.82 1.71 16.51
C LEU A 84 11.56 1.29 17.30
N ILE A 85 11.31 -0.01 17.40
CA ILE A 85 10.19 -0.58 18.18
C ILE A 85 10.65 -1.06 19.58
N SER A 86 11.94 -1.00 19.89
CA SER A 86 12.55 -1.64 21.07
C SER A 86 11.97 -1.21 22.43
N TRP A 87 11.34 -0.04 22.52
CA TRP A 87 10.82 0.49 23.78
C TRP A 87 9.43 -0.07 24.15
N ILE A 88 8.74 -0.71 23.21
CA ILE A 88 7.35 -1.19 23.39
C ILE A 88 7.32 -2.61 24.00
N PHE A 89 8.35 -3.42 23.75
CA PHE A 89 8.46 -4.80 24.23
C PHE A 89 9.70 -4.99 25.10
N PRO A 90 9.60 -4.81 26.43
CA PRO A 90 10.75 -4.89 27.34
C PRO A 90 11.45 -6.26 27.36
N ALA A 91 10.77 -7.32 26.93
CA ALA A 91 11.33 -8.67 26.88
C ALA A 91 12.28 -8.91 25.70
N LEU A 92 12.23 -8.04 24.68
CA LEU A 92 13.01 -8.11 23.46
C LEU A 92 14.26 -7.24 23.57
N SER A 93 15.41 -7.81 23.22
CA SER A 93 16.65 -7.06 23.05
C SER A 93 16.52 -6.07 21.89
N PHE A 94 17.45 -5.11 21.82
CA PHE A 94 17.53 -4.18 20.70
C PHE A 94 17.64 -4.91 19.35
N ALA A 95 18.49 -5.95 19.26
CA ALA A 95 18.63 -6.74 18.04
C ALA A 95 17.34 -7.50 17.69
N SER A 96 16.66 -8.10 18.67
CA SER A 96 15.37 -8.76 18.47
C SER A 96 14.30 -7.78 17.96
N ALA A 97 14.26 -6.56 18.50
CA ALA A 97 13.36 -5.52 18.03
C ALA A 97 13.70 -5.05 16.61
N LEU A 98 14.99 -4.98 16.26
CA LEU A 98 15.42 -4.66 14.89
C LEU A 98 14.98 -5.72 13.88
N VAL A 99 15.05 -7.02 14.23
CA VAL A 99 14.52 -8.10 13.38
C VAL A 99 13.03 -7.88 13.10
N ILE A 100 12.23 -7.57 14.13
CA ILE A 100 10.79 -7.30 13.95
C ILE A 100 10.56 -6.01 13.16
N SER A 101 11.31 -4.94 13.45
CA SER A 101 11.26 -3.69 12.66
C SER A 101 11.60 -3.95 11.19
N SER A 102 12.57 -4.82 10.87
CA SER A 102 12.92 -5.16 9.49
C SER A 102 11.77 -5.86 8.76
N CYS A 103 11.01 -6.72 9.45
CA CYS A 103 9.79 -7.33 8.90
C CYS A 103 8.69 -6.31 8.61
N LEU A 104 8.65 -5.20 9.36
CA LEU A 104 7.65 -4.15 9.24
C LEU A 104 8.14 -2.93 8.43
N THR A 105 9.37 -2.93 7.94
CA THR A 105 9.97 -1.85 7.13
C THR A 105 9.49 -1.82 5.67
N PRO A 106 9.27 -2.96 4.98
CA PRO A 106 8.72 -2.95 3.64
C PRO A 106 7.35 -2.26 3.59
N THR A 107 7.06 -1.61 2.48
CA THR A 107 5.76 -1.01 2.16
C THR A 107 5.20 -1.80 1.00
N ASP A 108 4.01 -2.37 1.19
CA ASP A 108 3.51 -3.41 0.32
C ASP A 108 3.07 -2.84 -1.04
N PRO A 109 3.80 -3.15 -2.14
CA PRO A 109 3.49 -2.64 -3.48
C PRO A 109 2.12 -3.11 -3.96
N VAL A 110 1.74 -4.33 -3.60
CA VAL A 110 0.47 -4.96 -3.95
C VAL A 110 -0.71 -4.21 -3.31
N LEU A 111 -0.66 -3.98 -2.00
CA LEU A 111 -1.67 -3.20 -1.30
C LEU A 111 -1.64 -1.72 -1.71
N ALA A 112 -0.46 -1.14 -1.91
CA ALA A 112 -0.31 0.23 -2.39
C ALA A 112 -1.01 0.37 -3.74
N ASN A 113 -0.74 -0.50 -4.72
CA ASN A 113 -1.38 -0.45 -6.02
C ASN A 113 -2.90 -0.68 -5.93
N ALA A 114 -3.35 -1.66 -5.15
CA ALA A 114 -4.79 -1.90 -4.94
C ALA A 114 -5.54 -0.69 -4.34
N ILE A 115 -4.82 0.23 -3.70
CA ILE A 115 -5.35 1.47 -3.13
C ILE A 115 -5.21 2.62 -4.12
N VAL A 116 -4.02 2.84 -4.70
CA VAL A 116 -3.77 3.98 -5.58
C VAL A 116 -4.29 3.77 -7.01
N SER A 117 -4.76 2.58 -7.34
CA SER A 117 -5.38 2.28 -8.63
C SER A 117 -6.90 2.25 -8.59
N GLY A 118 -7.49 2.45 -9.76
CA GLY A 118 -8.94 2.47 -9.96
C GLY A 118 -9.52 3.87 -10.09
N LYS A 119 -10.76 3.92 -10.59
CA LYS A 119 -11.44 5.15 -11.04
C LYS A 119 -11.41 6.31 -10.03
N TRP A 120 -11.50 6.01 -8.75
CA TRP A 120 -11.49 7.06 -7.72
C TRP A 120 -10.08 7.64 -7.53
N ALA A 121 -9.08 6.78 -7.38
CA ALA A 121 -7.71 7.20 -7.11
C ALA A 121 -7.15 7.97 -8.30
N GLU A 122 -7.44 7.54 -9.53
CA GLU A 122 -7.12 8.28 -10.76
C GLU A 122 -7.76 9.68 -10.82
N GLN A 123 -8.94 9.87 -10.21
CA GLN A 123 -9.64 11.16 -10.20
C GLN A 123 -9.19 12.10 -9.07
N ASN A 124 -8.70 11.57 -7.95
CA ASN A 124 -8.48 12.33 -6.71
C ASN A 124 -7.01 12.39 -6.28
N VAL A 125 -6.15 11.51 -6.81
CA VAL A 125 -4.73 11.44 -6.47
C VAL A 125 -3.90 11.73 -7.73
N PRO A 126 -3.02 12.75 -7.70
CA PRO A 126 -2.15 13.08 -8.82
C PRO A 126 -1.33 11.87 -9.29
N GLU A 127 -1.17 11.72 -10.61
CA GLU A 127 -0.45 10.60 -11.22
C GLU A 127 1.01 10.49 -10.73
N HIS A 128 1.71 11.62 -10.60
CA HIS A 128 3.10 11.63 -10.13
C HIS A 128 3.24 11.01 -8.74
N LEU A 129 2.26 11.24 -7.86
CA LEU A 129 2.25 10.69 -6.50
C LEU A 129 1.98 9.19 -6.49
N ARG A 130 1.08 8.72 -7.36
CA ARG A 130 0.78 7.29 -7.51
C ARG A 130 2.00 6.52 -8.01
N LEU A 131 2.68 7.04 -9.03
CA LEU A 131 3.91 6.46 -9.58
C LEU A 131 5.05 6.48 -8.57
N LEU A 132 5.19 7.56 -7.80
CA LEU A 132 6.22 7.68 -6.77
C LEU A 132 6.02 6.67 -5.65
N ILE A 133 4.78 6.52 -5.14
CA ILE A 133 4.45 5.55 -4.08
C ILE A 133 4.65 4.11 -4.56
N ALA A 134 4.28 3.81 -5.81
CA ALA A 134 4.49 2.48 -6.40
C ALA A 134 5.99 2.16 -6.55
N ALA A 135 6.77 3.08 -7.14
CA ALA A 135 8.21 2.92 -7.29
C ALA A 135 8.94 2.82 -5.95
N GLU A 136 8.54 3.61 -4.96
CA GLU A 136 9.09 3.58 -3.61
C GLU A 136 8.78 2.26 -2.92
N SER A 137 7.54 1.78 -2.96
CA SER A 137 7.16 0.50 -2.38
C SER A 137 7.93 -0.66 -3.01
N ALA A 138 8.12 -0.62 -4.33
CA ALA A 138 8.87 -1.65 -5.03
C ALA A 138 10.37 -1.63 -4.69
N ALA A 139 10.98 -0.46 -4.56
CA ALA A 139 12.38 -0.32 -4.19
C ALA A 139 12.63 -0.65 -2.70
N ASN A 140 11.68 -0.34 -1.82
CA ASN A 140 11.77 -0.57 -0.39
C ASN A 140 11.71 -2.07 -0.02
N ASP A 141 10.90 -2.86 -0.75
CA ASP A 141 10.77 -4.31 -0.52
C ASP A 141 12.10 -5.06 -0.67
N GLY A 142 12.92 -4.72 -1.67
CA GLY A 142 14.25 -5.32 -1.82
C GLY A 142 15.22 -4.92 -0.70
N LEU A 143 15.20 -3.66 -0.29
CA LEU A 143 16.13 -3.16 0.72
C LEU A 143 15.86 -3.71 2.14
N ALA A 144 14.73 -4.35 2.38
CA ALA A 144 14.45 -5.03 3.64
C ALA A 144 15.41 -6.20 3.93
N TYR A 145 15.96 -6.85 2.90
CA TYR A 145 16.89 -7.99 3.04
C TYR A 145 18.13 -7.62 3.85
N PRO A 146 18.95 -6.63 3.44
CA PRO A 146 20.11 -6.24 4.22
C PRO A 146 19.79 -5.89 5.67
N PHE A 147 18.67 -5.21 5.92
CA PHE A 147 18.28 -4.84 7.28
C PHE A 147 17.94 -6.06 8.13
N LEU A 148 17.20 -7.03 7.58
CA LEU A 148 16.88 -8.27 8.27
C LEU A 148 18.17 -9.04 8.60
N TYR A 149 19.03 -9.24 7.61
CA TYR A 149 20.26 -10.00 7.79
C TYR A 149 21.21 -9.35 8.81
N VAL A 150 21.37 -8.03 8.76
CA VAL A 150 22.18 -7.28 9.73
C VAL A 150 21.60 -7.47 11.14
N SER A 151 20.28 -7.40 11.28
CA SER A 151 19.59 -7.58 12.56
C SER A 151 19.76 -8.99 13.13
N ILE A 152 19.66 -10.03 12.28
CA ILE A 152 19.91 -11.42 12.68
C ILE A 152 21.37 -11.64 13.07
N LYS A 153 22.33 -11.03 12.36
CA LYS A 153 23.75 -11.11 12.73
C LYS A 153 24.05 -10.41 14.05
N MET A 154 23.48 -9.23 14.27
CA MET A 154 23.57 -8.55 15.57
C MET A 154 23.04 -9.42 16.72
N LEU A 155 22.00 -10.21 16.46
CA LEU A 155 21.41 -11.12 17.44
C LEU A 155 22.28 -12.37 17.70
N THR A 156 22.96 -12.90 16.68
CA THR A 156 23.67 -14.19 16.75
C THR A 156 25.15 -14.08 17.08
N ILE A 157 25.84 -13.07 16.55
CA ILE A 157 27.30 -12.89 16.69
C ILE A 157 27.61 -11.72 17.65
N GLY A 158 26.66 -10.81 17.87
CA GLY A 158 26.79 -9.66 18.77
C GLY A 158 26.97 -8.34 18.03
N THR A 159 27.36 -7.28 18.76
CA THR A 159 27.32 -5.89 18.26
C THR A 159 28.69 -5.30 17.90
N GLU A 160 29.67 -6.14 17.57
CA GLU A 160 31.01 -5.70 17.20
C GLU A 160 30.99 -4.83 15.91
N PRO A 161 31.36 -3.53 15.97
CA PRO A 161 31.13 -2.60 14.86
C PRO A 161 31.83 -3.00 13.56
N ILE A 162 33.00 -3.61 13.65
CA ILE A 162 33.80 -4.02 12.48
C ILE A 162 33.15 -5.21 11.78
N GLU A 163 32.59 -6.16 12.54
CA GLU A 163 31.92 -7.33 11.98
C GLU A 163 30.59 -6.95 11.35
N ILE A 164 29.83 -6.06 11.99
CA ILE A 164 28.62 -5.47 11.40
C ILE A 164 28.98 -4.71 10.13
N ALA A 165 30.01 -3.86 10.13
CA ALA A 165 30.37 -3.08 8.95
C ALA A 165 30.80 -3.95 7.77
N LYS A 166 31.59 -5.01 8.01
CA LYS A 166 31.94 -6.00 6.99
C LYS A 166 30.71 -6.69 6.43
N PHE A 167 29.79 -7.09 7.30
CA PHE A 167 28.57 -7.76 6.89
C PHE A 167 27.59 -6.82 6.16
N VAL A 168 27.46 -5.57 6.59
CA VAL A 168 26.72 -4.53 5.87
C VAL A 168 27.31 -4.35 4.48
N TRP A 169 28.64 -4.26 4.37
CA TRP A 169 29.30 -4.15 3.08
C TRP A 169 29.03 -5.38 2.20
N GLU A 170 29.24 -6.59 2.73
CA GLU A 170 29.01 -7.83 1.98
C GLU A 170 27.54 -8.00 1.60
N CYS A 171 26.58 -7.94 2.54
CA CYS A 171 25.15 -8.09 2.23
C CYS A 171 24.59 -6.96 1.37
N VAL A 172 24.80 -5.69 1.74
CA VAL A 172 24.21 -4.57 0.99
C VAL A 172 24.86 -4.46 -0.38
N VAL A 173 26.19 -4.51 -0.48
CA VAL A 173 26.86 -4.28 -1.77
C VAL A 173 26.75 -5.52 -2.64
N TYR A 174 26.94 -6.73 -2.12
CA TYR A 174 26.85 -7.93 -2.96
C TYR A 174 25.41 -8.23 -3.34
N GLN A 175 24.49 -8.41 -2.39
CA GLN A 175 23.15 -8.96 -2.70
C GLN A 175 22.29 -7.96 -3.47
N VAL A 176 22.31 -6.69 -3.07
CA VAL A 176 21.51 -5.63 -3.73
C VAL A 176 22.09 -5.32 -5.10
N LEU A 177 23.41 -5.08 -5.22
CA LEU A 177 23.99 -4.76 -6.53
C LEU A 177 23.95 -5.96 -7.47
N LEU A 178 24.16 -7.18 -6.98
CA LEU A 178 24.02 -8.39 -7.80
C LEU A 178 22.59 -8.53 -8.29
N GLY A 179 21.59 -8.39 -7.41
CA GLY A 179 20.18 -8.45 -7.78
C GLY A 179 19.81 -7.39 -8.82
N VAL A 180 20.14 -6.12 -8.56
CA VAL A 180 19.87 -5.02 -9.51
C VAL A 180 20.61 -5.23 -10.83
N ALA A 181 21.90 -5.55 -10.82
CA ALA A 181 22.70 -5.70 -12.03
C ALA A 181 22.24 -6.90 -12.87
N LEU A 182 21.98 -8.04 -12.23
CA LEU A 182 21.51 -9.24 -12.90
C LEU A 182 20.09 -9.06 -13.45
N GLY A 183 19.18 -8.51 -12.64
CA GLY A 183 17.83 -8.18 -13.05
C GLY A 183 17.82 -7.23 -14.24
N ALA A 184 18.52 -6.09 -14.13
CA ALA A 184 18.63 -5.13 -15.21
C ALA A 184 19.27 -5.72 -16.47
N PHE A 185 20.28 -6.58 -16.32
CA PHE A 185 20.90 -7.29 -17.45
C PHE A 185 19.89 -8.23 -18.13
N LEU A 186 19.18 -9.07 -17.37
CA LEU A 186 18.18 -9.99 -17.90
C LEU A 186 17.03 -9.24 -18.60
N GLY A 187 16.52 -8.18 -17.98
CA GLY A 187 15.48 -7.32 -18.56
C GLY A 187 15.95 -6.61 -19.83
N TRP A 188 17.20 -6.12 -19.86
CA TRP A 188 17.79 -5.52 -21.06
C TRP A 188 17.95 -6.53 -22.20
N VAL A 189 18.51 -7.72 -21.92
CA VAL A 189 18.64 -8.79 -22.91
C VAL A 189 17.25 -9.17 -23.45
N PHE A 190 16.29 -9.35 -22.56
CA PHE A 190 14.94 -9.73 -22.92
C PHE A 190 14.27 -8.67 -23.81
N ARG A 191 14.33 -7.39 -23.44
CA ARG A 191 13.82 -6.28 -24.25
C ARG A 191 14.40 -6.30 -25.66
N VAL A 192 15.72 -6.47 -25.76
CA VAL A 192 16.45 -6.48 -27.03
C VAL A 192 16.06 -7.69 -27.90
N LEU A 193 15.81 -8.85 -27.30
CA LEU A 193 15.34 -10.04 -28.00
C LEU A 193 13.88 -9.89 -28.44
N LEU A 194 13.03 -9.37 -27.57
CA LEU A 194 11.61 -9.13 -27.81
C LEU A 194 11.41 -8.18 -29.00
N GLN A 195 12.09 -7.04 -29.02
CA GLN A 195 12.03 -6.09 -30.12
C GLN A 195 12.48 -6.70 -31.46
N ARG A 196 13.50 -7.56 -31.45
CA ARG A 196 13.96 -8.25 -32.67
C ARG A 196 12.99 -9.32 -33.16
N ALA A 197 12.41 -10.08 -32.24
CA ALA A 197 11.42 -11.10 -32.57
C ALA A 197 10.12 -10.48 -33.10
N GLU A 198 9.69 -9.36 -32.50
CA GLU A 198 8.54 -8.59 -32.98
C GLU A 198 8.80 -7.99 -34.37
N ALA A 199 9.97 -7.39 -34.61
CA ALA A 199 10.34 -6.86 -35.92
C ALA A 199 10.34 -7.93 -37.04
N ARG A 200 10.41 -9.22 -36.67
CA ARG A 200 10.33 -10.37 -37.57
C ARG A 200 8.94 -11.04 -37.61
N GLY A 201 7.96 -10.52 -36.86
CA GLY A 201 6.61 -11.07 -36.78
C GLY A 201 6.54 -12.42 -36.04
N PHE A 202 7.46 -12.71 -35.13
CA PHE A 202 7.48 -13.99 -34.38
C PHE A 202 6.63 -13.99 -33.11
N ILE A 203 6.12 -12.83 -32.67
CA ILE A 203 5.42 -12.70 -31.39
C ILE A 203 4.09 -12.01 -31.63
N ASP A 204 3.02 -12.68 -31.23
CA ASP A 204 1.67 -12.13 -31.16
C ASP A 204 1.45 -11.39 -29.83
N ARG A 205 0.57 -10.38 -29.84
CA ARG A 205 0.25 -9.57 -28.65
C ARG A 205 -0.19 -10.40 -27.43
N SER A 206 -0.93 -11.49 -27.64
CA SER A 206 -1.36 -12.39 -26.56
C SER A 206 -0.21 -13.13 -25.88
N SER A 207 0.95 -13.24 -26.53
CA SER A 207 2.13 -13.94 -26.00
C SER A 207 2.98 -13.05 -25.08
N TYR A 208 2.73 -11.74 -25.01
CA TYR A 208 3.47 -10.82 -24.15
C TYR A 208 3.32 -11.17 -22.66
N ILE A 209 2.14 -11.63 -22.25
CA ILE A 209 1.88 -12.01 -20.86
C ILE A 209 2.69 -13.24 -20.44
N GLY A 210 2.73 -14.26 -21.30
CA GLY A 210 3.51 -15.47 -21.02
C GLY A 210 5.00 -15.14 -20.87
N GLN A 211 5.51 -14.19 -21.66
CA GLN A 211 6.89 -13.74 -21.56
C GLN A 211 7.15 -12.87 -20.32
N TYR A 212 6.20 -12.00 -19.97
CA TYR A 212 6.21 -11.20 -18.75
C TYR A 212 6.34 -12.10 -17.50
N LEU A 213 5.51 -13.15 -17.41
CA LEU A 213 5.57 -14.11 -16.31
C LEU A 213 6.87 -14.93 -16.34
N SER A 214 7.29 -15.36 -17.54
CA SER A 214 8.50 -16.17 -17.71
C SER A 214 9.76 -15.39 -17.30
N LEU A 215 9.86 -14.12 -17.68
CA LEU A 215 10.99 -13.28 -17.29
C LEU A 215 11.00 -13.03 -15.79
N THR A 216 9.85 -12.79 -15.18
CA THR A 216 9.74 -12.63 -13.72
C THR A 216 10.27 -13.88 -12.99
N ILE A 217 9.80 -15.07 -13.38
CA ILE A 217 10.25 -16.34 -12.79
C ILE A 217 11.75 -16.55 -13.04
N LEU A 218 12.24 -16.23 -14.24
CA LEU A 218 13.66 -16.35 -14.60
C LEU A 218 14.53 -15.41 -13.75
N SER A 219 14.13 -14.15 -13.56
CA SER A 219 14.87 -13.19 -12.74
C SER A 219 14.86 -13.59 -11.26
N LEU A 220 13.73 -14.05 -10.74
CA LEU A 220 13.62 -14.54 -9.37
C LEU A 220 14.54 -15.75 -9.16
N GLY A 221 14.35 -16.79 -9.98
CA GLY A 221 15.06 -18.06 -9.83
C GLY A 221 16.56 -17.93 -10.01
N THR A 222 17.01 -17.23 -11.05
CA THR A 222 18.45 -17.07 -11.32
C THR A 222 19.13 -16.27 -10.21
N THR A 223 18.49 -15.22 -9.71
CA THR A 223 19.06 -14.39 -8.64
C THR A 223 19.05 -15.12 -7.30
N ALA A 224 17.98 -15.85 -6.97
CA ALA A 224 17.89 -16.65 -5.76
C ALA A 224 18.98 -17.73 -5.71
N ILE A 225 19.27 -18.40 -6.84
CA ILE A 225 20.36 -19.40 -6.94
C ILE A 225 21.73 -18.77 -6.68
N LEU A 226 21.93 -17.53 -7.12
CA LEU A 226 23.19 -16.79 -6.94
C LEU A 226 23.27 -16.09 -5.57
N GLY A 227 22.23 -16.20 -4.73
CA GLY A 227 22.18 -15.59 -3.40
C GLY A 227 22.03 -14.06 -3.42
N GLY A 228 21.55 -13.49 -4.53
CA GLY A 228 21.21 -12.07 -4.63
C GLY A 228 19.78 -11.78 -4.16
N ASP A 229 19.44 -10.50 -4.10
CA ASP A 229 18.07 -10.04 -3.85
C ASP A 229 17.20 -10.29 -5.10
N ASP A 230 16.41 -11.36 -5.03
CA ASP A 230 15.54 -11.83 -6.10
C ASP A 230 14.35 -10.90 -6.36
N LEU A 231 13.75 -10.32 -5.32
CA LEU A 231 12.66 -9.35 -5.45
C LEU A 231 13.13 -8.07 -6.16
N LEU A 232 14.27 -7.53 -5.76
CA LEU A 232 14.84 -6.35 -6.40
C LEU A 232 15.34 -6.64 -7.82
N ALA A 233 15.81 -7.86 -8.09
CA ALA A 233 16.13 -8.30 -9.44
C ALA A 233 14.90 -8.35 -10.35
N ALA A 234 13.75 -8.82 -9.85
CA ALA A 234 12.50 -8.79 -10.60
C ALA A 234 12.07 -7.35 -10.91
N PHE A 235 12.13 -6.44 -9.92
CA PHE A 235 11.85 -5.02 -10.14
C PHE A 235 12.79 -4.41 -11.18
N ALA A 236 14.11 -4.62 -11.03
CA ALA A 236 15.12 -4.10 -11.95
C ALA A 236 14.97 -4.67 -13.38
N ALA A 237 14.57 -5.94 -13.50
CA ALA A 237 14.27 -6.55 -14.79
C ALA A 237 13.06 -5.88 -15.46
N GLY A 238 11.97 -5.66 -14.71
CA GLY A 238 10.80 -4.95 -15.21
C GLY A 238 11.14 -3.52 -15.67
N SER A 239 11.88 -2.77 -14.86
CA SER A 239 12.33 -1.42 -15.19
C SER A 239 13.30 -1.35 -16.39
N ALA A 240 14.13 -2.38 -16.58
CA ALA A 240 15.01 -2.44 -17.75
C ALA A 240 14.22 -2.72 -19.04
N VAL A 241 13.12 -3.47 -18.95
CA VAL A 241 12.20 -3.74 -20.07
C VAL A 241 11.46 -2.46 -20.50
N SER A 242 11.01 -1.64 -19.56
CA SER A 242 10.32 -0.36 -19.82
C SER A 242 11.26 0.82 -20.12
N TRP A 243 12.58 0.63 -20.02
CA TRP A 243 13.56 1.73 -19.99
C TRP A 243 13.55 2.65 -21.22
N ASP A 244 13.15 2.19 -22.41
CA ASP A 244 13.01 3.04 -23.61
C ASP A 244 11.60 3.52 -23.90
N GLY A 245 10.60 3.06 -23.14
CA GLY A 245 9.18 3.33 -23.33
C GLY A 245 8.53 2.50 -24.45
N HIS A 246 9.29 1.69 -25.21
CA HIS A 246 8.74 0.90 -26.31
C HIS A 246 7.75 -0.16 -25.81
N PHE A 247 8.07 -0.75 -24.65
CA PHE A 247 7.20 -1.73 -24.03
C PHE A 247 5.92 -1.09 -23.46
N ASN A 248 6.01 0.07 -22.80
CA ASN A 248 4.86 0.79 -22.25
C ASN A 248 3.85 1.13 -23.36
N GLU A 249 4.31 1.69 -24.47
CA GLU A 249 3.44 2.10 -25.59
C GLU A 249 2.61 0.94 -26.16
N LYS A 250 3.16 -0.29 -26.13
CA LYS A 250 2.48 -1.50 -26.64
C LYS A 250 1.72 -2.30 -25.59
N SER A 251 2.15 -2.24 -24.33
CA SER A 251 1.50 -2.92 -23.20
C SER A 251 0.30 -2.15 -22.64
N HIS A 252 0.26 -0.82 -22.80
CA HIS A 252 -0.89 0.03 -22.47
C HIS A 252 -2.18 -0.36 -23.20
N GLU A 253 -2.09 -1.11 -24.31
CA GLU A 253 -3.25 -1.65 -25.04
C GLU A 253 -3.72 -3.02 -24.53
N SER A 254 -3.05 -3.61 -23.52
CA SER A 254 -3.40 -4.92 -22.97
C SER A 254 -4.12 -4.81 -21.62
N GLU A 255 -5.46 -4.75 -21.64
CA GLU A 255 -6.33 -4.87 -20.45
C GLU A 255 -6.05 -6.14 -19.59
N PHE A 256 -5.28 -7.09 -20.12
CA PHE A 256 -5.01 -8.36 -19.47
C PHE A 256 -3.91 -8.28 -18.39
N SER A 257 -2.92 -7.41 -18.53
CA SER A 257 -1.83 -7.29 -17.54
C SER A 257 -2.36 -6.76 -16.20
N SER A 258 -3.23 -5.74 -16.24
CA SER A 258 -3.93 -5.22 -15.07
C SER A 258 -4.90 -6.25 -14.46
N THR A 259 -5.59 -7.03 -15.30
CA THR A 259 -6.49 -8.10 -14.82
C THR A 259 -5.72 -9.19 -14.06
N LEU A 260 -4.56 -9.58 -14.58
CA LEU A 260 -3.71 -10.60 -13.96
C LEU A 260 -3.16 -10.12 -12.62
N GLU A 261 -2.75 -8.85 -12.52
CA GLU A 261 -2.29 -8.28 -11.27
C GLU A 261 -3.39 -8.26 -10.21
N VAL A 262 -4.60 -7.80 -10.57
CA VAL A 262 -5.77 -7.82 -9.70
C VAL A 262 -6.08 -9.24 -9.22
N PHE A 263 -5.99 -10.24 -10.11
CA PHE A 263 -6.17 -11.65 -9.77
C PHE A 263 -5.15 -12.14 -8.74
N PHE A 264 -3.85 -11.88 -8.95
CA PHE A 264 -2.80 -12.26 -8.01
C PHE A 264 -2.96 -11.55 -6.67
N ASN A 265 -3.27 -10.25 -6.68
CA ASN A 265 -3.50 -9.45 -5.47
C ASN A 265 -4.66 -10.04 -4.65
N CYS A 266 -5.80 -10.32 -5.31
CA CYS A 266 -6.93 -10.98 -4.67
C CYS A 266 -6.56 -12.35 -4.09
N ALA A 267 -5.89 -13.21 -4.87
CA ALA A 267 -5.46 -14.53 -4.41
C ALA A 267 -4.55 -14.44 -3.18
N CYS A 268 -3.63 -13.47 -3.15
CA CYS A 268 -2.71 -13.25 -2.04
C CYS A 268 -3.43 -12.79 -0.78
N PHE A 269 -4.37 -11.85 -0.89
CA PHE A 269 -5.13 -11.39 0.29
C PHE A 269 -6.08 -12.45 0.82
N VAL A 270 -6.70 -13.26 -0.05
CA VAL A 270 -7.47 -14.45 0.37
C VAL A 270 -6.55 -15.43 1.12
N TYR A 271 -5.36 -15.71 0.58
CA TYR A 271 -4.38 -16.58 1.22
C TYR A 271 -3.96 -16.03 2.59
N ILE A 272 -3.57 -14.75 2.67
CA ILE A 272 -3.18 -14.08 3.92
C ILE A 272 -4.32 -14.13 4.93
N GLY A 273 -5.56 -13.86 4.53
CA GLY A 273 -6.73 -13.90 5.41
C GLY A 273 -6.93 -15.27 6.07
N ALA A 274 -6.78 -16.35 5.30
CA ALA A 274 -6.82 -17.71 5.84
C ALA A 274 -5.55 -18.08 6.63
N TRP A 275 -4.41 -17.48 6.28
CA TRP A 275 -3.13 -17.64 6.97
C TRP A 275 -3.03 -16.80 8.25
N LEU A 276 -4.01 -16.02 8.73
CA LEU A 276 -3.82 -15.27 9.99
C LEU A 276 -3.87 -16.16 11.25
N PRO A 277 -2.91 -16.09 12.20
CA PRO A 277 -2.85 -16.98 13.36
C PRO A 277 -3.67 -16.42 14.53
N PHE A 278 -5.00 -16.41 14.47
CA PHE A 278 -5.79 -15.84 15.56
C PHE A 278 -5.53 -16.46 16.93
N HIS A 279 -5.22 -17.76 17.01
CA HIS A 279 -4.78 -18.37 18.26
C HIS A 279 -3.45 -17.81 18.79
N ALA A 280 -2.50 -17.46 17.92
CA ALA A 280 -1.25 -16.79 18.34
C ALA A 280 -1.45 -15.29 18.58
N LEU A 281 -2.56 -14.74 18.10
CA LEU A 281 -3.03 -13.39 18.40
C LEU A 281 -3.84 -13.33 19.68
N ASP A 282 -4.22 -14.44 20.32
CA ASP A 282 -4.84 -14.39 21.65
C ASP A 282 -3.84 -13.75 22.62
N LEU A 283 -4.24 -12.59 23.14
CA LEU A 283 -3.34 -11.52 23.59
C LEU A 283 -2.71 -11.76 24.98
N GLU A 284 -2.70 -13.02 25.44
CA GLU A 284 -2.21 -13.47 26.74
C GLU A 284 -1.34 -14.75 26.65
N VAL A 285 -1.00 -15.22 25.44
CA VAL A 285 -0.41 -16.55 25.18
C VAL A 285 0.94 -16.79 25.85
N ASP A 286 1.74 -15.76 26.17
CA ASP A 286 2.93 -15.93 27.02
C ASP A 286 3.24 -14.67 27.87
N PRO A 287 3.05 -14.73 29.20
CA PRO A 287 3.42 -13.65 30.13
C PRO A 287 4.87 -13.19 30.02
N HIS A 288 5.79 -14.06 29.57
CA HIS A 288 7.22 -13.78 29.49
C HIS A 288 7.62 -12.96 28.27
N LEU A 289 6.82 -13.00 27.19
CA LEU A 289 7.03 -12.18 25.99
C LEU A 289 6.47 -10.76 26.16
N GLY A 290 5.47 -10.60 27.04
CA GLY A 290 4.83 -9.31 27.29
C GLY A 290 4.10 -8.75 26.06
N ILE A 291 3.73 -9.62 25.11
CA ILE A 291 2.85 -9.30 23.99
C ILE A 291 1.44 -9.27 24.55
N THR A 292 0.86 -8.07 24.67
CA THR A 292 -0.49 -7.85 25.21
C THR A 292 -1.29 -7.02 24.24
N SER A 293 -2.63 -7.09 24.32
CA SER A 293 -3.56 -6.33 23.46
C SER A 293 -3.20 -4.86 23.41
N ASN A 294 -2.94 -4.29 24.58
CA ASN A 294 -2.68 -2.87 24.74
C ASN A 294 -1.35 -2.46 24.10
N ARG A 295 -0.31 -3.30 24.22
CA ARG A 295 0.99 -3.04 23.60
C ARG A 295 0.95 -3.22 22.09
N MET A 296 0.17 -4.18 21.58
CA MET A 296 -0.01 -4.37 20.14
C MET A 296 -0.80 -3.22 19.51
N LEU A 297 -1.87 -2.77 20.17
CA LEU A 297 -2.61 -1.58 19.74
C LEU A 297 -1.73 -0.33 19.80
N LEU A 298 -0.97 -0.15 20.88
CA LEU A 298 0.00 0.95 21.02
C LEU A 298 1.02 0.90 19.89
N LEU A 299 1.62 -0.27 19.63
CA LEU A 299 2.56 -0.48 18.53
C LEU A 299 1.94 -0.06 17.20
N PHE A 300 0.73 -0.54 16.91
CA PHE A 300 0.04 -0.26 15.67
C PHE A 300 -0.20 1.25 15.48
N VAL A 301 -0.73 1.93 16.49
CA VAL A 301 -0.93 3.39 16.46
C VAL A 301 0.39 4.14 16.34
N THR A 302 1.42 3.73 17.07
CA THR A 302 2.77 4.30 16.98
C THR A 302 3.33 4.14 15.57
N ILE A 303 3.17 2.98 14.94
CA ILE A 303 3.65 2.76 13.57
C ILE A 303 2.92 3.67 12.59
N LEU A 304 1.59 3.77 12.66
CA LEU A 304 0.81 4.63 11.75
C LEU A 304 1.22 6.10 11.85
N ILE A 305 1.50 6.58 13.06
CA ILE A 305 1.80 8.00 13.29
C ILE A 305 3.28 8.31 13.08
N VAL A 306 4.18 7.48 13.61
CA VAL A 306 5.60 7.84 13.78
C VAL A 306 6.48 7.27 12.68
N ARG A 307 6.11 6.13 12.08
CA ARG A 307 7.01 5.42 11.15
C ARG A 307 7.36 6.24 9.91
N ARG A 308 6.38 6.97 9.34
CA ARG A 308 6.56 7.65 8.05
C ARG A 308 6.24 9.13 8.09
N ILE A 309 5.10 9.52 8.67
CA ILE A 309 4.60 10.90 8.61
C ILE A 309 5.64 11.96 9.06
N PRO A 310 6.31 11.84 10.23
CA PRO A 310 7.27 12.84 10.67
C PRO A 310 8.48 12.94 9.75
N ALA A 311 8.98 11.80 9.27
CA ALA A 311 10.16 11.75 8.42
C ALA A 311 9.90 12.36 7.04
N LEU A 312 8.77 12.02 6.41
CA LEU A 312 8.40 12.62 5.13
C LEU A 312 8.11 14.12 5.25
N VAL A 313 7.44 14.55 6.33
CA VAL A 313 7.22 15.98 6.59
C VAL A 313 8.54 16.71 6.81
N ALA A 314 9.50 16.11 7.51
CA ALA A 314 10.83 16.69 7.69
C ALA A 314 11.62 16.78 6.37
N LEU A 315 11.59 15.73 5.53
CA LEU A 315 12.25 15.73 4.22
C LEU A 315 11.60 16.71 3.24
N TRP A 316 10.28 16.83 3.27
CA TRP A 316 9.55 17.85 2.52
C TRP A 316 9.95 19.25 3.01
N TRP A 317 9.93 19.49 4.33
CA TRP A 317 10.27 20.79 4.91
C TRP A 317 11.71 21.23 4.62
N THR A 318 12.63 20.27 4.49
CA THR A 318 14.04 20.51 4.12
C THR A 318 14.28 20.61 2.62
N GLY A 319 13.25 20.47 1.77
CA GLY A 319 13.33 20.58 0.31
C GLY A 319 13.98 19.39 -0.39
N TRP A 320 14.16 18.26 0.30
CA TRP A 320 14.79 17.07 -0.29
C TRP A 320 13.89 16.35 -1.31
N LEU A 321 12.58 16.43 -1.12
CA LEU A 321 11.56 15.77 -1.96
C LEU A 321 11.06 16.64 -3.12
N GLU A 322 11.55 17.88 -3.27
CA GLU A 322 11.24 18.70 -4.45
C GLU A 322 12.02 18.18 -5.68
N PRO A 323 11.37 18.07 -6.87
CA PRO A 323 10.03 18.58 -7.23
C PRO A 323 8.87 17.57 -7.12
N ASP A 324 9.08 16.37 -6.57
CA ASP A 324 8.08 15.30 -6.61
C ASP A 324 6.97 15.43 -5.55
N ILE A 325 7.31 15.98 -4.38
CA ILE A 325 6.37 16.30 -3.32
C ILE A 325 6.55 17.77 -2.98
N ASN A 326 5.58 18.59 -3.37
CA ASN A 326 5.68 20.06 -3.27
C ASN A 326 4.80 20.62 -2.16
N THR A 327 3.76 19.89 -1.75
CA THR A 327 2.82 20.36 -0.73
C THR A 327 2.86 19.54 0.54
N LEU A 328 2.53 20.17 1.68
CA LEU A 328 2.33 19.47 2.95
C LEU A 328 1.25 18.37 2.81
N GLY A 329 0.22 18.62 2.00
CA GLY A 329 -0.84 17.64 1.71
C GLY A 329 -0.28 16.38 1.04
N GLU A 330 0.56 16.53 0.03
CA GLU A 330 1.25 15.42 -0.65
C GLU A 330 2.23 14.69 0.28
N ALA A 331 2.93 15.42 1.16
CA ALA A 331 3.85 14.82 2.13
C ALA A 331 3.11 13.99 3.19
N LEU A 332 1.99 14.51 3.72
CA LEU A 332 1.12 13.79 4.65
C LEU A 332 0.44 12.59 3.98
N PHE A 333 -0.01 12.76 2.73
CA PHE A 333 -0.60 11.68 1.94
C PHE A 333 0.42 10.56 1.71
N SER A 334 1.61 10.90 1.21
CA SER A 334 2.70 9.93 0.98
C SER A 334 3.12 9.25 2.28
N GLY A 335 3.14 9.98 3.40
CA GLY A 335 3.49 9.43 4.71
C GLY A 335 2.42 8.46 5.24
N HIS A 336 1.14 8.75 5.00
CA HIS A 336 0.03 7.86 5.35
C HIS A 336 -0.01 6.62 4.48
N PHE A 337 0.18 6.75 3.16
CA PHE A 337 0.11 5.64 2.21
C PHE A 337 1.44 4.86 2.15
N GLY A 338 1.77 4.21 3.27
CA GLY A 338 2.83 3.19 3.39
C GLY A 338 2.28 1.89 3.94
N PRO A 339 1.36 1.24 3.21
CA PRO A 339 0.67 0.07 3.72
C PRO A 339 1.64 -1.10 3.96
N MET A 340 1.25 -2.02 4.85
CA MET A 340 2.00 -3.24 5.15
C MET A 340 1.09 -4.42 4.81
N GLY A 341 1.64 -5.37 4.05
CA GLY A 341 0.87 -6.45 3.46
C GLY A 341 1.76 -7.64 3.17
N VAL A 342 1.76 -8.08 1.91
CA VAL A 342 2.46 -9.30 1.47
C VAL A 342 3.96 -9.22 1.76
N GLY A 343 4.59 -8.07 1.52
CA GLY A 343 6.02 -7.84 1.81
C GLY A 343 6.42 -8.14 3.26
N ALA A 344 5.59 -7.70 4.22
CA ALA A 344 5.87 -7.94 5.63
C ALA A 344 5.73 -9.42 6.02
N VAL A 345 4.75 -10.13 5.44
CA VAL A 345 4.59 -11.58 5.62
C VAL A 345 5.80 -12.31 5.04
N PHE A 346 6.23 -11.95 3.83
CA PHE A 346 7.39 -12.55 3.18
C PHE A 346 8.66 -12.41 4.02
N ILE A 347 9.01 -11.18 4.44
CA ILE A 347 10.20 -10.94 5.26
C ILE A 347 10.10 -11.63 6.62
N SER A 348 8.90 -11.74 7.20
CA SER A 348 8.69 -12.48 8.45
C SER A 348 8.99 -13.97 8.31
N MET A 349 8.66 -14.57 7.15
CA MET A 349 8.99 -15.96 6.85
C MET A 349 10.47 -16.15 6.57
N LEU A 350 11.08 -15.21 5.84
CA LEU A 350 12.52 -15.19 5.62
C LEU A 350 13.26 -15.13 6.97
N ALA A 351 12.83 -14.24 7.87
CA ALA A 351 13.40 -14.10 9.20
C ALA A 351 13.37 -15.42 9.98
N LEU A 352 12.24 -16.12 9.97
CA LEU A 352 12.09 -17.41 10.66
C LEU A 352 12.91 -18.54 10.02
N THR A 353 13.22 -18.43 8.73
CA THR A 353 14.06 -19.40 8.02
C THR A 353 15.55 -19.17 8.29
N GLU A 354 15.95 -17.90 8.41
CA GLU A 354 17.34 -17.48 8.63
C GLU A 354 17.75 -17.46 10.12
N LEU A 355 16.78 -17.39 11.04
CA LEU A 355 17.04 -17.49 12.47
C LEU A 355 17.51 -18.91 12.85
N PRO A 356 18.45 -19.05 13.80
CA PRO A 356 18.84 -20.35 14.31
C PRO A 356 17.63 -21.14 14.85
N PRO A 357 17.62 -22.49 14.73
CA PRO A 357 16.50 -23.30 15.18
C PRO A 357 16.12 -23.01 16.62
N SER A 358 14.85 -22.67 16.83
CA SER A 358 14.31 -22.42 18.17
C SER A 358 14.30 -23.73 18.96
N GLN A 359 14.75 -23.69 20.22
CA GLN A 359 14.67 -24.85 21.11
C GLN A 359 13.30 -24.97 21.80
N GLY A 360 12.32 -24.16 21.39
CA GLY A 360 10.95 -24.21 21.92
C GLY A 360 10.79 -23.74 23.36
N ARG A 361 11.81 -23.07 23.93
CA ARG A 361 11.78 -22.47 25.27
C ARG A 361 12.06 -20.98 25.17
N THR A 362 11.27 -20.10 25.78
CA THR A 362 11.47 -18.62 25.73
C THR A 362 12.63 -18.11 26.61
N ASP A 363 13.62 -18.97 26.84
CA ASP A 363 14.74 -18.74 27.75
C ASP A 363 15.79 -17.78 27.15
N ASN A 364 16.04 -17.87 25.84
CA ASN A 364 17.00 -17.03 25.12
C ASN A 364 16.31 -16.00 24.19
N GLN A 365 17.07 -15.04 23.67
CA GLN A 365 16.54 -13.98 22.82
C GLN A 365 16.08 -14.46 21.43
N ILE A 366 16.68 -15.54 20.90
CA ILE A 366 16.34 -16.13 19.59
C ILE A 366 14.94 -16.77 19.66
N ASP A 367 14.66 -17.50 20.72
CA ASP A 367 13.37 -18.14 20.95
C ASP A 367 12.26 -17.10 21.16
N ARG A 368 12.56 -16.02 21.92
CA ARG A 368 11.62 -14.90 22.11
C ARG A 368 11.28 -14.20 20.81
N VAL A 369 12.27 -13.86 19.98
CA VAL A 369 12.01 -13.18 18.70
C VAL A 369 11.25 -14.09 17.75
N SER A 370 11.61 -15.37 17.68
CA SER A 370 10.95 -16.37 16.82
C SER A 370 9.46 -16.51 17.16
N ALA A 371 9.12 -16.56 18.45
CA ALA A 371 7.74 -16.59 18.91
C ALA A 371 6.99 -15.26 18.71
N SER A 372 7.71 -14.12 18.65
CA SER A 372 7.11 -12.79 18.53
C SER A 372 6.80 -12.36 17.09
N ILE A 373 7.56 -12.85 16.11
CA ILE A 373 7.49 -12.38 14.72
C ILE A 373 6.09 -12.54 14.14
N GLN A 374 5.52 -13.76 14.16
CA GLN A 374 4.23 -13.99 13.49
C GLN A 374 3.06 -13.24 14.15
N PRO A 375 2.88 -13.25 15.49
CA PRO A 375 1.79 -12.50 16.13
C PRO A 375 1.86 -11.00 15.84
N ILE A 376 3.06 -10.40 15.94
CA ILE A 376 3.23 -8.96 15.74
C ILE A 376 3.03 -8.61 14.27
N VAL A 377 3.70 -9.30 13.35
CA VAL A 377 3.59 -9.01 11.91
C VAL A 377 2.16 -9.23 11.42
N SER A 378 1.51 -10.33 11.80
CA SER A 378 0.14 -10.64 11.39
C SER A 378 -0.86 -9.59 11.87
N PHE A 379 -0.72 -9.12 13.12
CA PHE A 379 -1.59 -8.07 13.65
C PHE A 379 -1.41 -6.73 12.93
N ILE A 380 -0.16 -6.34 12.69
CA ILE A 380 0.15 -5.10 12.00
C ILE A 380 -0.31 -5.16 10.54
N VAL A 381 -0.07 -6.27 9.83
CA VAL A 381 -0.56 -6.49 8.46
C VAL A 381 -2.08 -6.42 8.40
N LEU A 382 -2.78 -7.14 9.30
CA LEU A 382 -4.24 -7.11 9.40
C LEU A 382 -4.75 -5.67 9.58
N GLY A 383 -4.26 -4.97 10.60
CA GLY A 383 -4.65 -3.58 10.86
C GLY A 383 -4.33 -2.64 9.70
N SER A 384 -3.17 -2.83 9.06
CA SER A 384 -2.71 -2.00 7.95
C SER A 384 -3.58 -2.18 6.71
N ILE A 385 -3.94 -3.41 6.34
CA ILE A 385 -4.85 -3.70 5.22
C ILE A 385 -6.19 -2.99 5.43
N PHE A 386 -6.77 -3.07 6.63
CA PHE A 386 -8.04 -2.41 6.93
C PHE A 386 -7.94 -0.88 6.92
N ILE A 387 -6.97 -0.29 7.63
CA ILE A 387 -6.86 1.17 7.72
C ILE A 387 -6.58 1.78 6.35
N HIS A 388 -5.58 1.28 5.63
CA HIS A 388 -5.22 1.87 4.33
C HIS A 388 -6.28 1.55 3.26
N GLY A 389 -6.87 0.34 3.28
CA GLY A 389 -7.92 -0.03 2.34
C GLY A 389 -9.23 0.77 2.48
N ILE A 390 -9.55 1.21 3.71
CA ILE A 390 -10.73 2.05 4.01
C ILE A 390 -10.41 3.56 3.93
N SER A 391 -9.13 3.94 3.96
CA SER A 391 -8.71 5.35 3.95
C SER A 391 -9.23 6.11 2.73
N ILE A 392 -9.16 5.52 1.53
CA ILE A 392 -9.62 6.19 0.30
C ILE A 392 -11.13 6.52 0.31
N PRO A 393 -12.03 5.56 0.61
CA PRO A 393 -13.44 5.87 0.79
C PRO A 393 -13.68 6.96 1.84
N PHE A 394 -12.90 6.97 2.92
CA PHE A 394 -13.02 7.97 3.97
C PHE A 394 -12.59 9.37 3.50
N PHE A 395 -11.47 9.48 2.77
CA PHE A 395 -11.05 10.73 2.13
C PHE A 395 -12.08 11.22 1.11
N SER A 396 -12.65 10.32 0.30
CA SER A 396 -13.72 10.64 -0.63
C SER A 396 -14.97 11.19 0.04
N LEU A 397 -15.35 10.61 1.17
CA LEU A 397 -16.51 11.06 1.91
C LEU A 397 -16.25 12.46 2.49
N GLY A 398 -15.03 12.69 2.99
CA GLY A 398 -14.58 13.98 3.49
C GLY A 398 -14.59 15.09 2.43
N THR A 399 -14.06 14.82 1.23
CA THR A 399 -14.06 15.79 0.12
C THR A 399 -15.48 16.09 -0.35
N TRP A 400 -16.34 15.06 -0.45
CA TRP A 400 -17.76 15.23 -0.78
C TRP A 400 -18.49 16.09 0.26
N PHE A 401 -18.30 15.82 1.56
CA PHE A 401 -18.90 16.65 2.62
C PHE A 401 -18.40 18.10 2.55
N HIS A 402 -17.10 18.30 2.32
CA HIS A 402 -16.54 19.64 2.18
C HIS A 402 -17.13 20.38 0.97
N GLU A 403 -17.26 19.70 -0.18
CA GLU A 403 -17.83 20.28 -1.39
C GLU A 403 -19.31 20.62 -1.24
N VAL A 404 -20.10 19.71 -0.65
CA VAL A 404 -21.52 19.93 -0.34
C VAL A 404 -21.68 21.08 0.66
N TYR A 405 -20.88 21.10 1.72
CA TYR A 405 -20.90 22.17 2.72
C TYR A 405 -20.52 23.52 2.12
N PHE A 406 -19.48 23.58 1.29
CA PHE A 406 -19.03 24.82 0.66
C PHE A 406 -20.05 25.33 -0.37
N LYS A 407 -20.61 24.44 -1.21
CA LYS A 407 -21.73 24.77 -2.11
C LYS A 407 -22.94 25.27 -1.33
N ALA A 408 -23.32 24.61 -0.24
CA ALA A 408 -24.42 25.04 0.62
C ALA A 408 -24.16 26.42 1.25
N LYS A 409 -22.92 26.67 1.71
CA LYS A 409 -22.51 27.96 2.28
C LYS A 409 -22.55 29.09 1.25
N ILE A 410 -22.07 28.85 0.02
CA ILE A 410 -22.16 29.82 -1.09
C ILE A 410 -23.62 30.10 -1.44
N ASN A 411 -24.43 29.05 -1.60
CA ASN A 411 -25.84 29.18 -1.94
C ASN A 411 -26.61 29.95 -0.85
N ALA A 412 -26.32 29.68 0.43
CA ALA A 412 -26.87 30.43 1.54
C ALA A 412 -26.44 31.92 1.54
N ALA A 413 -25.18 32.20 1.19
CA ALA A 413 -24.68 33.57 1.06
C ALA A 413 -25.36 34.33 -0.10
N HIS A 414 -25.56 33.66 -1.24
CA HIS A 414 -26.32 34.21 -2.39
C HIS A 414 -27.79 34.45 -2.04
N ALA A 415 -28.44 33.50 -1.37
CA ALA A 415 -29.82 33.65 -0.91
C ALA A 415 -29.98 34.84 0.06
N ARG A 416 -29.05 35.00 1.01
CA ARG A 416 -29.04 36.16 1.93
C ARG A 416 -28.85 37.49 1.20
N ARG A 417 -27.96 37.55 0.21
CA ARG A 417 -27.78 38.76 -0.63
C ARG A 417 -29.03 39.08 -1.43
N SER A 418 -29.67 38.08 -2.04
CA SER A 418 -30.92 38.24 -2.79
C SER A 418 -32.09 38.70 -1.90
N LEU A 419 -32.16 38.23 -0.66
CA LEU A 419 -33.18 38.67 0.31
C LEU A 419 -32.92 40.10 0.79
N SER A 420 -31.65 40.50 0.96
CA SER A 420 -31.29 41.86 1.35
C SER A 420 -31.48 42.92 0.24
N SER A 421 -31.45 42.51 -1.03
CA SER A 421 -31.74 43.41 -2.17
C SER A 421 -33.23 43.62 -2.41
N VAL A 422 -34.08 42.81 -1.78
CA VAL A 422 -35.54 42.97 -1.79
C VAL A 422 -35.96 43.60 -0.45
N SER A 423 -35.65 44.88 -0.24
CA SER A 423 -36.31 45.64 0.81
C SER A 423 -37.72 46.03 0.35
N PRO A 424 -38.73 46.07 1.24
CA PRO A 424 -40.12 46.17 0.83
C PRO A 424 -40.38 47.56 0.25
N PHE A 425 -40.86 47.58 -0.99
CA PHE A 425 -41.39 48.77 -1.66
C PHE A 425 -42.44 49.40 -0.74
N ARG A 426 -42.08 50.53 -0.12
CA ARG A 426 -42.90 51.28 0.82
C ARG A 426 -44.15 51.76 0.08
N ARG A 427 -45.32 51.23 0.44
CA ARG A 427 -46.64 51.70 0.01
C ARG A 427 -46.79 53.18 0.37
N SER A 428 -46.93 54.04 -0.64
CA SER A 428 -47.70 55.28 -0.54
C SER A 428 -47.92 55.86 -1.95
N ARG A 429 -48.95 55.36 -2.65
CA ARG A 429 -49.67 56.16 -3.64
C ARG A 429 -51.10 56.28 -3.15
N ALA A 430 -51.45 57.47 -2.69
CA ALA A 430 -52.82 57.87 -2.46
C ALA A 430 -53.62 57.65 -3.76
N LEU A 431 -54.78 57.02 -3.64
CA LEU A 431 -55.76 56.92 -4.72
C LEU A 431 -56.41 58.30 -4.92
N PRO A 432 -56.54 58.81 -6.15
CA PRO A 432 -57.34 60.01 -6.42
C PRO A 432 -58.83 59.71 -6.29
N ASP A 433 -59.54 60.57 -5.56
CA ASP A 433 -61.01 60.61 -5.45
C ASP A 433 -61.64 60.98 -6.79
N GLU A 434 -61.92 60.01 -7.65
CA GLU A 434 -62.76 60.21 -8.83
C GLU A 434 -63.40 58.88 -9.25
N ARG A 435 -64.34 58.38 -8.44
CA ARG A 435 -65.32 57.34 -8.85
C ARG A 435 -66.50 57.19 -7.88
N GLN A 436 -67.01 58.30 -7.35
CA GLN A 436 -68.31 58.35 -6.65
C GLN A 436 -69.45 58.95 -7.51
N GLY A 437 -69.19 59.31 -8.77
CA GLY A 437 -70.17 59.96 -9.65
C GLY A 437 -70.89 59.06 -10.67
N LEU A 438 -70.73 57.74 -10.63
CA LEU A 438 -71.32 56.84 -11.65
C LEU A 438 -72.18 55.70 -11.08
N LEU A 439 -72.49 55.74 -9.78
CA LEU A 439 -73.46 54.82 -9.14
C LEU A 439 -74.79 55.50 -8.79
N SER A 440 -74.97 56.77 -9.15
CA SER A 440 -76.19 57.54 -8.91
C SER A 440 -77.16 57.57 -10.10
N ASP A 441 -76.74 57.18 -11.31
CA ASP A 441 -77.62 57.20 -12.49
C ASP A 441 -78.28 55.83 -12.81
N GLU A 442 -77.79 54.71 -12.27
CA GLU A 442 -78.42 53.39 -12.47
C GLU A 442 -79.58 53.08 -11.50
N LEU A 443 -79.83 53.95 -10.51
CA LEU A 443 -80.97 53.83 -9.60
C LEU A 443 -82.18 54.69 -10.01
N GLY A 444 -82.07 55.48 -11.09
CA GLY A 444 -83.15 56.35 -11.58
C GLY A 444 -83.99 55.79 -12.73
N GLN A 445 -83.61 54.64 -13.31
CA GLN A 445 -84.28 54.09 -14.50
C GLN A 445 -85.01 52.74 -14.29
N ARG A 446 -85.09 52.23 -13.06
CA ARG A 446 -85.85 51.00 -12.76
C ARG A 446 -87.27 51.20 -12.22
N ASP A 447 -87.70 52.44 -11.97
CA ASP A 447 -89.03 52.75 -11.42
C ASP A 447 -90.05 53.30 -12.43
N GLN A 448 -89.83 53.12 -13.76
CA GLN A 448 -90.77 53.60 -14.79
C GLN A 448 -91.24 52.57 -15.82
N GLU A 449 -90.94 51.27 -15.67
CA GLU A 449 -91.56 50.22 -16.51
C GLU A 449 -92.65 49.39 -15.77
N GLU A 450 -93.12 49.86 -14.62
CA GLU A 450 -94.42 49.49 -14.05
C GLU A 450 -95.42 50.66 -14.19
N GLN A 451 -95.88 50.94 -15.41
CA GLN A 451 -97.23 51.40 -15.76
C GLN A 451 -97.33 51.81 -17.25
N VAL A 452 -98.07 50.98 -18.00
CA VAL A 452 -98.71 51.21 -19.32
C VAL A 452 -97.83 51.16 -20.57
#